data_AF-A0A1I3RQX4-F1
#
_entry.id   AF-A0A1I3RQX4-F1
#
_cell.length_a   1.000
_cell.length_b   1.000
_cell.length_c   1.000
_cell.angle_alpha   90.00
_cell.angle_beta   90.00
_cell.angle_gamma   90.00
#
_symmetry.space_group_name_H-M   'P 1'
#
loop_
_entity.id
_entity.type
_entity.pdbx_description
1 polymer ?
#
loop_
_entity_poly.entity_id
_entity_poly.type
_entity_poly.pdbx_seq_one_letter_code
_entity_poly.pdbx_strand_id
1 'polypeptide(L)'
;MKDLHRAPLLAVFLIVLLRMSIGWQFLYEGLWKKETLSTPTPWTSEGYLKNAQGPFRDYFRSMTGDPDDFKWLDYAAMSQRWYDWRDRFVKHYQLDEKQQNVLNQMLDGSTGEDTPAADLPPTPTLRQPLTQLPPEVTAAKLGDVVGYDAAKKELTARGPLLPSEEADLLELVDVKKQPDGSFAKINDPMSPLVGPELEFVKAVERLAFQSRQLSYRHRLAAQLRGNPENVGVTGRKNDRGSFDIVMGTVTMDAAGADANNVRYGKIQEYKDLVQDYNSELKHAKIDYQNDHATMLGKKLASMRSELVGPIRSLDSSLKESAINLLTPAQLKLGNPTGAETPLARSDRQVMWGLIILGTLLIVGLATRVAAVLGAVMLMMFYLVIPPWPGIPQGPGPEHSFIINKNMIEAIALLAIAALPTGRWFGIDSLFSAFTCCRKKPAAPQTVALNTTPPVKK
;
A
#
# COMPACT_ATOMS: atom_id res chain seq x y z
N MET A 1 42.99 21.51 -25.58
CA MET A 1 41.59 21.91 -25.30
C MET A 1 41.38 23.40 -25.61
N LYS A 2 41.52 23.84 -26.87
CA LYS A 2 41.32 25.25 -27.27
C LYS A 2 40.06 25.49 -28.13
N ASP A 3 39.26 24.44 -28.42
CA ASP A 3 38.17 24.53 -29.41
C ASP A 3 36.74 24.59 -28.85
N LEU A 4 36.54 24.74 -27.54
CA LEU A 4 35.18 24.96 -26.99
C LEU A 4 34.61 26.36 -27.33
N HIS A 5 35.40 27.24 -27.96
CA HIS A 5 34.97 28.57 -28.40
C HIS A 5 34.15 28.58 -29.70
N ARG A 6 33.88 27.42 -30.31
CA ARG A 6 33.09 27.30 -31.56
C ARG A 6 31.69 26.70 -31.39
N ALA A 7 31.16 26.62 -30.18
CA ALA A 7 29.75 26.27 -30.01
C ALA A 7 28.88 27.45 -30.47
N PRO A 8 27.92 27.28 -31.40
CA PRO A 8 27.05 28.36 -31.81
C PRO A 8 26.22 28.84 -30.60
N LEU A 9 26.02 30.15 -30.48
CA LEU A 9 25.25 30.76 -29.37
C LEU A 9 23.89 30.11 -29.19
N LEU A 10 23.24 29.72 -30.30
CA LEU A 10 21.98 29.00 -30.29
C LEU A 10 22.09 27.63 -29.59
N ALA A 11 23.15 26.86 -29.82
CA ALA A 11 23.33 25.57 -29.15
C ALA A 11 23.55 25.74 -27.65
N VAL A 12 24.32 26.75 -27.24
CA VAL A 12 24.53 27.10 -25.82
C VAL A 12 23.21 27.52 -25.17
N PHE A 13 22.40 28.33 -25.87
CA PHE A 13 21.08 28.71 -25.39
C PHE A 13 20.15 27.50 -25.23
N LEU A 14 20.05 26.65 -26.26
CA LEU A 14 19.15 25.49 -26.25
C LEU A 14 19.50 24.47 -25.17
N ILE A 15 20.80 24.20 -24.93
CA ILE A 15 21.20 23.24 -23.90
C ILE A 15 21.02 23.81 -22.49
N VAL A 16 21.19 25.12 -22.29
CA VAL A 16 20.86 25.78 -21.01
C VAL A 16 19.35 25.76 -20.80
N LEU A 17 18.55 26.04 -21.83
CA LEU A 17 17.10 25.94 -21.78
C LEU A 17 16.66 24.52 -21.42
N LEU A 18 17.20 23.51 -22.11
CA LEU A 18 16.93 22.10 -21.80
C LEU A 18 17.24 21.75 -20.35
N ARG A 19 18.39 22.20 -19.83
CA ARG A 19 18.74 22.02 -18.41
C ARG A 19 17.72 22.66 -17.48
N MET A 20 17.33 23.90 -17.75
CA MET A 20 16.34 24.61 -16.93
C MET A 20 14.97 23.93 -17.00
N SER A 21 14.56 23.45 -18.19
CA SER A 21 13.30 22.73 -18.38
C SER A 21 13.27 21.41 -17.61
N ILE A 22 14.32 20.59 -17.69
CA ILE A 22 14.40 19.32 -16.93
C ILE A 22 14.45 19.62 -15.42
N GLY A 23 15.24 20.62 -15.02
CA GLY A 23 15.32 21.05 -13.61
C GLY A 23 13.98 21.53 -13.07
N TRP A 24 13.21 22.29 -13.88
CA TRP A 24 11.86 22.73 -13.55
C TRP A 24 10.90 21.55 -13.40
N GLN A 25 10.92 20.60 -14.33
CA GLN A 25 10.08 19.40 -14.24
C GLN A 25 10.36 18.62 -12.95
N PHE A 26 11.64 18.39 -12.62
CA PHE A 26 12.01 17.70 -11.37
C PHE A 26 11.51 18.46 -10.14
N LEU A 27 11.76 19.76 -10.08
CA LEU A 27 11.37 20.59 -8.94
C LEU A 27 9.84 20.60 -8.78
N TYR A 28 9.10 20.84 -9.86
CA TYR A 28 7.64 20.87 -9.86
C TYR A 28 7.06 19.52 -9.41
N GLU A 29 7.53 18.41 -9.99
CA GLU A 29 7.09 17.06 -9.63
C GLU A 29 7.36 16.73 -8.16
N GLY A 30 8.49 17.18 -7.61
CA GLY A 30 8.84 17.00 -6.21
C GLY A 30 7.98 17.87 -5.26
N LEU A 31 7.75 19.13 -5.62
CA LEU A 31 6.91 20.05 -4.85
C LEU A 31 5.45 19.62 -4.84
N TRP A 32 4.92 19.21 -5.99
CA TRP A 32 3.56 18.67 -6.10
C TRP A 32 3.37 17.45 -5.19
N LYS A 33 4.31 16.49 -5.21
CA LYS A 33 4.27 15.32 -4.30
C LYS A 33 4.29 15.74 -2.84
N LYS A 34 5.14 16.70 -2.47
CA LYS A 34 5.19 17.23 -1.11
C LYS A 34 3.88 17.92 -0.69
N GLU A 35 3.26 18.68 -1.59
CA GLU A 35 2.00 19.38 -1.31
C GLU A 35 0.85 18.40 -1.05
N THR A 36 0.80 17.28 -1.80
CA THR A 36 -0.22 16.25 -1.58
C THR A 36 -0.15 15.60 -0.20
N LEU A 37 0.98 15.67 0.51
CA LEU A 37 1.07 15.13 1.87
C LEU A 37 0.09 15.80 2.85
N SER A 38 -0.37 17.02 2.53
CA SER A 38 -1.36 17.77 3.30
C SER A 38 -2.81 17.50 2.88
N THR A 39 -3.04 16.77 1.78
CA THR A 39 -4.38 16.46 1.27
C THR A 39 -4.88 15.12 1.84
N PRO A 40 -6.18 14.80 1.72
CA PRO A 40 -6.73 13.51 2.16
C PRO A 40 -6.12 12.30 1.45
N THR A 41 -5.57 12.51 0.24
CA THR A 41 -5.00 11.48 -0.62
C THR A 41 -3.52 11.78 -0.89
N PRO A 42 -2.64 11.55 0.09
CA PRO A 42 -1.21 11.81 -0.06
C PRO A 42 -0.61 10.95 -1.16
N TRP A 43 0.30 11.53 -1.94
CA TRP A 43 1.05 10.78 -2.94
C TRP A 43 1.89 9.69 -2.28
N THR A 44 1.93 8.51 -2.91
CA THR A 44 2.80 7.40 -2.52
C THR A 44 3.27 6.64 -3.75
N SER A 45 4.49 6.09 -3.68
CA SER A 45 5.03 5.19 -4.70
C SER A 45 4.55 3.74 -4.54
N GLU A 46 3.70 3.41 -3.56
CA GLU A 46 3.25 2.04 -3.27
C GLU A 46 2.75 1.32 -4.52
N GLY A 47 1.81 1.93 -5.24
CA GLY A 47 1.24 1.35 -6.45
C GLY A 47 2.27 1.17 -7.56
N TYR A 48 3.21 2.10 -7.68
CA TYR A 48 4.26 2.03 -8.70
C TYR A 48 5.26 0.91 -8.41
N LEU A 49 5.74 0.82 -7.17
CA LEU A 49 6.73 -0.20 -6.75
C LEU A 49 6.14 -1.61 -6.70
N LYS A 50 4.86 -1.77 -6.32
CA LYS A 50 4.20 -3.08 -6.30
C LYS A 50 3.96 -3.65 -7.70
N ASN A 51 3.76 -2.76 -8.66
CA ASN A 51 3.62 -3.10 -10.07
C ASN A 51 4.96 -3.21 -10.80
N ALA A 52 6.09 -3.26 -10.07
CA ALA A 52 7.39 -3.43 -10.70
C ALA A 52 7.48 -4.77 -11.47
N GLN A 53 8.14 -4.74 -12.62
CA GLN A 53 8.32 -5.85 -13.54
C GLN A 53 9.78 -5.92 -14.05
N GLY A 54 10.12 -7.01 -14.72
CA GLY A 54 11.48 -7.23 -15.23
C GLY A 54 12.46 -7.77 -14.17
N PRO A 55 13.76 -7.80 -14.46
CA PRO A 55 14.75 -8.52 -13.64
C PRO A 55 14.99 -7.89 -12.26
N PHE A 56 14.68 -6.60 -12.10
CA PHE A 56 14.83 -5.89 -10.84
C PHE A 56 13.53 -5.81 -10.03
N ARG A 57 12.47 -6.49 -10.49
CA ARG A 57 11.14 -6.52 -9.84
C ARG A 57 11.23 -6.72 -8.33
N ASP A 58 11.92 -7.76 -7.89
CA ASP A 58 11.94 -8.15 -6.47
C ASP A 58 12.62 -7.09 -5.61
N TYR A 59 13.68 -6.46 -6.12
CA TYR A 59 14.34 -5.34 -5.47
C TYR A 59 13.38 -4.15 -5.29
N PHE A 60 12.71 -3.71 -6.36
CA PHE A 60 11.78 -2.58 -6.29
C PHE A 60 10.56 -2.87 -5.39
N ARG A 61 10.00 -4.07 -5.50
CA ARG A 61 8.89 -4.51 -4.65
C ARG A 61 9.29 -4.56 -3.17
N SER A 62 10.51 -5.02 -2.87
CA SER A 62 11.00 -5.10 -1.49
C SER A 62 11.08 -3.74 -0.78
N MET A 63 11.26 -2.65 -1.52
CA MET A 63 11.30 -1.29 -0.96
C MET A 63 9.97 -0.87 -0.33
N THR A 64 8.86 -1.51 -0.70
CA THR A 64 7.55 -1.28 -0.06
C THR A 64 7.48 -1.86 1.35
N GLY A 65 8.33 -2.85 1.68
CA GLY A 65 8.33 -3.57 2.95
C GLY A 65 7.17 -4.54 3.17
N ASP A 66 6.18 -4.55 2.27
CA ASP A 66 5.05 -5.50 2.23
C ASP A 66 4.50 -5.60 0.79
N PRO A 67 5.26 -6.20 -0.13
CA PRO A 67 4.94 -6.19 -1.57
C PRO A 67 3.63 -6.90 -1.91
N ASP A 68 3.30 -7.93 -1.14
CA ASP A 68 2.15 -8.81 -1.34
C ASP A 68 1.00 -8.55 -0.35
N ASP A 69 1.04 -7.47 0.43
CA ASP A 69 0.04 -7.11 1.44
C ASP A 69 -0.17 -8.16 2.55
N PHE A 70 0.82 -9.00 2.84
CA PHE A 70 0.69 -10.02 3.88
C PHE A 70 0.50 -9.42 5.28
N LYS A 71 1.06 -8.24 5.56
CA LYS A 71 0.85 -7.57 6.86
C LYS A 71 -0.58 -7.05 7.00
N TRP A 72 -1.29 -6.78 5.90
CA TRP A 72 -2.71 -6.44 5.94
C TRP A 72 -3.57 -7.66 6.29
N LEU A 73 -3.12 -8.86 5.93
CA LEU A 73 -3.81 -10.13 6.21
C LEU A 73 -3.42 -10.73 7.57
N ASP A 74 -2.57 -10.05 8.33
CA ASP A 74 -2.15 -10.47 9.66
C ASP A 74 -2.80 -9.59 10.73
N TYR A 75 -3.56 -10.22 11.62
CA TYR A 75 -4.30 -9.53 12.67
C TYR A 75 -3.38 -8.73 13.62
N ALA A 76 -2.26 -9.32 14.02
CA ALA A 76 -1.35 -8.70 14.98
C ALA A 76 -0.62 -7.51 14.35
N ALA A 77 -0.15 -7.66 13.11
CA ALA A 77 0.49 -6.60 12.35
C ALA A 77 -0.46 -5.42 12.10
N MET A 78 -1.72 -5.70 11.74
CA MET A 78 -2.74 -4.65 11.56
C MET A 78 -3.12 -3.98 12.88
N SER A 79 -3.29 -4.75 13.96
CA SER A 79 -3.58 -4.19 15.28
C SER A 79 -2.44 -3.26 15.76
N GLN A 80 -1.19 -3.69 15.61
CA GLN A 80 -0.02 -2.85 15.92
C GLN A 80 0.02 -1.59 15.05
N ARG A 81 -0.22 -1.73 13.75
CA ARG A 81 -0.29 -0.58 12.83
C ARG A 81 -1.33 0.45 13.27
N TRP A 82 -2.48 0.01 13.76
CA TRP A 82 -3.52 0.90 14.28
C TRP A 82 -3.13 1.57 15.59
N TYR A 83 -2.47 0.87 16.51
CA TYR A 83 -1.94 1.49 17.73
C TYR A 83 -0.84 2.50 17.44
N ASP A 84 0.12 2.15 16.60
CA ASP A 84 1.16 3.09 16.16
C ASP A 84 0.55 4.35 15.53
N TRP A 85 -0.52 4.18 14.74
CA TRP A 85 -1.24 5.30 14.16
C TRP A 85 -2.01 6.12 15.19
N ARG A 86 -2.73 5.46 16.12
CA ARG A 86 -3.43 6.10 17.23
C ARG A 86 -2.46 6.97 18.03
N ASP A 87 -1.31 6.45 18.41
CA ASP A 87 -0.35 7.17 19.26
C ASP A 87 0.21 8.40 18.55
N ARG A 88 0.48 8.30 17.23
CA ARG A 88 0.84 9.46 16.41
C ARG A 88 -0.31 10.46 16.27
N PHE A 89 -1.54 9.98 16.13
CA PHE A 89 -2.73 10.81 15.99
C PHE A 89 -3.01 11.61 17.28
N VAL A 90 -2.99 10.93 18.43
CA VAL A 90 -3.10 11.53 19.77
C VAL A 90 -2.02 12.58 19.99
N LYS A 91 -0.76 12.26 19.67
CA LYS A 91 0.37 13.19 19.81
C LYS A 91 0.26 14.41 18.89
N HIS A 92 -0.14 14.22 17.63
CA HIS A 92 -0.20 15.29 16.62
C HIS A 92 -1.30 16.30 16.90
N TYR A 93 -2.51 15.82 17.21
CA TYR A 93 -3.67 16.68 17.47
C TYR A 93 -3.85 17.05 18.95
N GLN A 94 -3.01 16.52 19.85
CA GLN A 94 -3.07 16.75 21.29
C GLN A 94 -4.47 16.49 21.84
N LEU A 95 -4.98 15.26 21.61
CA LEU A 95 -6.33 14.87 22.00
C LEU A 95 -6.53 15.01 23.52
N ASP A 96 -7.68 15.50 23.95
CA ASP A 96 -8.04 15.51 25.37
C ASP A 96 -8.40 14.10 25.88
N GLU A 97 -8.51 13.92 27.19
CA GLU A 97 -8.82 12.61 27.80
C GLU A 97 -10.14 12.02 27.28
N LYS A 98 -11.14 12.85 26.97
CA LYS A 98 -12.44 12.38 26.45
C LYS A 98 -12.30 11.87 25.02
N GLN A 99 -11.62 12.61 24.16
CA GLN A 99 -11.34 12.24 22.78
C GLN A 99 -10.49 10.96 22.73
N GLN A 100 -9.47 10.84 23.61
CA GLN A 100 -8.67 9.63 23.74
C GLN A 100 -9.50 8.42 24.17
N ASN A 101 -10.36 8.57 25.17
CA ASN A 101 -11.26 7.51 25.63
C ASN A 101 -12.20 7.04 24.50
N VAL A 102 -12.78 7.98 23.75
CA VAL A 102 -13.65 7.63 22.61
C VAL A 102 -12.86 6.92 21.51
N LEU A 103 -11.64 7.37 21.20
CA LEU A 103 -10.77 6.72 20.21
C LEU A 103 -10.36 5.30 20.63
N ASN A 104 -10.00 5.10 21.91
CA ASN A 104 -9.69 3.79 22.47
C ASN A 104 -10.92 2.88 22.45
N GLN A 105 -12.10 3.40 22.80
CA GLN A 105 -13.36 2.64 22.72
C GLN A 105 -13.71 2.25 21.29
N MET A 106 -13.42 3.10 20.30
CA MET A 106 -13.60 2.75 18.89
C MET A 106 -12.66 1.63 18.44
N LEU A 107 -11.42 1.61 18.93
CA LEU A 107 -10.41 0.62 18.55
C LEU A 107 -10.61 -0.74 19.24
N ASP A 108 -10.78 -0.74 20.56
CA ASP A 108 -10.76 -1.93 21.42
C ASP A 108 -12.13 -2.29 22.02
N GLY A 109 -13.06 -1.35 22.07
CA GLY A 109 -14.38 -1.54 22.69
C GLY A 109 -14.38 -1.14 24.17
N SER A 110 -15.29 -1.72 24.95
CA SER A 110 -15.46 -1.40 26.38
C SER A 110 -14.53 -2.19 27.31
N THR A 111 -13.68 -3.07 26.78
CA THR A 111 -12.67 -3.81 27.55
C THR A 111 -11.34 -3.09 27.39
N GLY A 112 -10.77 -2.68 28.52
CA GLY A 112 -9.81 -1.58 28.64
C GLY A 112 -8.46 -1.72 27.91
N GLU A 113 -7.67 -0.67 28.09
CA GLU A 113 -6.40 -0.30 27.46
C GLU A 113 -5.25 -1.34 27.53
N ASP A 114 -5.48 -2.56 28.02
CA ASP A 114 -4.44 -3.52 28.41
C ASP A 114 -4.41 -4.82 27.59
N THR A 115 -5.20 -4.95 26.51
CA THR A 115 -5.12 -6.17 25.67
C THR A 115 -3.96 -6.05 24.68
N PRO A 116 -2.92 -6.92 24.73
CA PRO A 116 -1.83 -6.88 23.76
C PRO A 116 -2.34 -6.93 22.32
N ALA A 117 -1.66 -6.25 21.40
CA ALA A 117 -2.12 -6.16 20.01
C ALA A 117 -2.22 -7.53 19.30
N ALA A 118 -1.45 -8.52 19.77
CA ALA A 118 -1.48 -9.88 19.25
C ALA A 118 -2.72 -10.68 19.71
N ASP A 119 -3.25 -10.33 20.88
CA ASP A 119 -4.29 -11.07 21.56
C ASP A 119 -5.66 -10.71 21.00
N LEU A 120 -6.54 -11.71 20.94
CA LEU A 120 -7.92 -11.51 20.52
C LEU A 120 -8.62 -10.70 21.60
N PRO A 121 -9.27 -9.57 21.26
CA PRO A 121 -10.09 -8.89 22.23
C PRO A 121 -11.24 -9.84 22.63
N PRO A 122 -11.61 -9.86 23.92
CA PRO A 122 -12.62 -10.78 24.42
C PRO A 122 -13.93 -10.56 23.67
N THR A 123 -14.37 -11.56 22.91
CA THR A 123 -15.48 -11.39 21.97
C THR A 123 -16.79 -11.13 22.73
N PRO A 124 -17.43 -9.96 22.55
CA PRO A 124 -18.68 -9.67 23.22
C PRO A 124 -19.77 -10.57 22.63
N THR A 125 -20.47 -11.31 23.49
CA THR A 125 -21.64 -12.07 23.08
C THR A 125 -22.78 -11.10 22.79
N LEU A 126 -23.14 -10.94 21.51
CA LEU A 126 -24.28 -10.12 21.12
C LEU A 126 -25.57 -10.89 21.41
N ARG A 127 -26.58 -10.22 21.97
CA ARG A 127 -27.85 -10.86 22.36
C ARG A 127 -29.02 -10.03 21.89
N GLN A 128 -30.02 -10.69 21.34
CA GLN A 128 -31.31 -10.09 20.99
C GLN A 128 -32.46 -10.96 21.48
N PRO A 129 -33.56 -10.38 21.96
CA PRO A 129 -34.75 -11.14 22.32
C PRO A 129 -35.38 -11.74 21.05
N LEU A 130 -35.69 -13.04 21.10
CA LEU A 130 -36.44 -13.75 20.06
C LEU A 130 -37.38 -14.77 20.72
N THR A 131 -38.68 -14.53 20.57
CA THR A 131 -39.71 -15.29 21.30
C THR A 131 -39.75 -16.77 20.89
N GLN A 132 -39.61 -17.04 19.58
CA GLN A 132 -39.56 -18.37 19.00
C GLN A 132 -38.89 -18.34 17.62
N LEU A 133 -38.22 -19.43 17.24
CA LEU A 133 -37.70 -19.58 15.88
C LEU A 133 -38.86 -19.77 14.88
N PRO A 134 -38.76 -19.22 13.66
CA PRO A 134 -39.68 -19.53 12.58
C PRO A 134 -39.73 -21.05 12.30
N PRO A 135 -40.88 -21.62 11.92
CA PRO A 135 -41.01 -23.06 11.68
C PRO A 135 -40.07 -23.59 10.57
N GLU A 136 -39.61 -22.71 9.68
CA GLU A 136 -38.71 -23.03 8.57
C GLU A 136 -37.21 -23.08 8.99
N VAL A 137 -36.86 -22.46 10.12
CA VAL A 137 -35.49 -22.29 10.63
C VAL A 137 -35.26 -23.18 11.85
N THR A 138 -34.42 -24.20 11.70
CA THR A 138 -34.00 -25.06 12.81
C THR A 138 -32.67 -24.58 13.41
N ALA A 139 -32.41 -24.93 14.67
CA ALA A 139 -31.14 -24.57 15.34
C ALA A 139 -29.88 -25.07 14.58
N ALA A 140 -30.00 -26.14 13.79
CA ALA A 140 -28.92 -26.65 12.94
C ALA A 140 -28.67 -25.79 11.69
N LYS A 141 -29.69 -25.07 11.18
CA LYS A 141 -29.57 -24.19 10.00
C LYS A 141 -28.97 -22.82 10.32
N LEU A 142 -28.96 -22.41 11.60
CA LEU A 142 -28.37 -21.14 12.04
C LEU A 142 -26.83 -21.12 11.98
N GLY A 143 -26.20 -22.28 11.75
CA GLY A 143 -24.75 -22.44 11.73
C GLY A 143 -24.10 -22.22 13.10
N ASP A 144 -22.77 -22.11 13.13
CA ASP A 144 -21.99 -21.89 14.36
C ASP A 144 -21.96 -20.42 14.82
N VAL A 145 -22.46 -19.52 13.97
CA VAL A 145 -22.34 -18.06 14.11
C VAL A 145 -23.39 -17.52 15.08
N VAL A 146 -24.62 -18.03 15.00
CA VAL A 146 -25.76 -17.59 15.79
C VAL A 146 -26.41 -18.77 16.49
N GLY A 147 -26.49 -18.73 17.82
CA GLY A 147 -27.18 -19.72 18.64
C GLY A 147 -28.52 -19.19 19.16
N TYR A 148 -29.53 -20.05 19.20
CA TYR A 148 -30.81 -19.74 19.84
C TYR A 148 -30.92 -20.45 21.19
N ASP A 149 -31.15 -19.67 22.26
CA ASP A 149 -31.44 -20.20 23.59
C ASP A 149 -32.96 -20.17 23.83
N ALA A 150 -33.59 -21.34 23.70
CA ALA A 150 -35.04 -21.50 23.87
C ALA A 150 -35.51 -21.27 25.32
N ALA A 151 -34.64 -21.44 26.32
CA ALA A 151 -34.99 -21.21 27.72
C ALA A 151 -35.00 -19.72 28.06
N LYS A 152 -34.09 -18.95 27.45
CA LYS A 152 -34.00 -17.49 27.64
C LYS A 152 -34.79 -16.68 26.61
N LYS A 153 -35.27 -17.31 25.52
CA LYS A 153 -35.89 -16.65 24.37
C LYS A 153 -34.98 -15.58 23.78
N GLU A 154 -33.71 -15.93 23.60
CA GLU A 154 -32.68 -15.03 23.10
C GLU A 154 -31.95 -15.65 21.92
N LEU A 155 -31.69 -14.82 20.91
CA LEU A 155 -30.77 -15.08 19.82
C LEU A 155 -29.40 -14.50 20.20
N THR A 156 -28.37 -15.34 20.19
CA THR A 156 -27.02 -14.98 20.63
C THR A 156 -26.05 -15.13 19.48
N ALA A 157 -25.26 -14.10 19.19
CA ALA A 157 -24.14 -14.22 18.25
C ALA A 157 -22.83 -14.33 19.03
N ARG A 158 -21.98 -15.28 18.63
CA ARG A 158 -20.69 -15.55 19.28
C ARG A 158 -19.58 -14.59 18.84
N GLY A 159 -19.89 -13.64 17.95
CA GLY A 159 -18.98 -12.61 17.47
C GLY A 159 -19.63 -11.61 16.51
N PRO A 160 -18.82 -10.78 15.83
CA PRO A 160 -19.32 -9.88 14.80
C PRO A 160 -19.92 -10.68 13.63
N LEU A 161 -21.21 -10.50 13.38
CA LEU A 161 -21.87 -11.02 12.20
C LEU A 161 -21.30 -10.37 10.93
N LEU A 162 -20.84 -11.18 9.97
CA LEU A 162 -20.41 -10.71 8.66
C LEU A 162 -21.61 -10.35 7.76
N PRO A 163 -21.44 -9.46 6.76
CA PRO A 163 -22.52 -9.15 5.82
C PRO A 163 -23.03 -10.35 5.02
N SER A 164 -22.15 -11.30 4.70
CA SER A 164 -22.53 -12.56 4.04
C SER A 164 -23.37 -13.43 4.97
N GLU A 165 -22.97 -13.58 6.24
CA GLU A 165 -23.73 -14.35 7.23
C GLU A 165 -25.09 -13.72 7.52
N GLU A 166 -25.18 -12.39 7.55
CA GLU A 166 -26.45 -11.66 7.62
C GLU A 166 -27.35 -12.01 6.43
N ALA A 167 -26.80 -12.00 5.21
CA ALA A 167 -27.54 -12.36 4.01
C ALA A 167 -27.99 -13.83 4.03
N ASP A 168 -27.12 -14.76 4.41
CA ASP A 168 -27.42 -16.20 4.52
C ASP A 168 -28.54 -16.45 5.52
N LEU A 169 -28.52 -15.77 6.67
CA LEU A 169 -29.57 -15.86 7.69
C LEU A 169 -30.90 -15.28 7.21
N LEU A 170 -30.88 -14.23 6.39
CA LEU A 170 -32.09 -13.65 5.79
C LEU A 170 -32.66 -14.51 4.65
N GLU A 171 -31.80 -15.22 3.91
CA GLU A 171 -32.18 -16.17 2.86
C GLU A 171 -32.92 -17.38 3.43
N LEU A 172 -32.63 -17.80 4.67
CA LEU A 172 -33.35 -18.89 5.34
C LEU A 172 -34.87 -18.66 5.49
N VAL A 173 -35.34 -17.42 5.36
CA VAL A 173 -36.75 -17.03 5.48
C VAL A 173 -37.31 -16.50 4.14
N ASP A 174 -36.50 -16.52 3.07
CA ASP A 174 -36.84 -16.03 1.72
C ASP A 174 -37.40 -14.59 1.71
N VAL A 175 -36.73 -13.64 2.38
CA VAL A 175 -37.27 -12.29 2.59
C VAL A 175 -36.54 -11.24 1.75
N LYS A 176 -37.29 -10.30 1.15
CA LYS A 176 -36.75 -9.10 0.51
C LYS A 176 -37.21 -7.83 1.23
N LYS A 177 -36.29 -6.89 1.43
CA LYS A 177 -36.57 -5.56 1.98
C LYS A 177 -37.20 -4.66 0.92
N GLN A 178 -38.39 -4.13 1.20
CA GLN A 178 -39.11 -3.21 0.33
C GLN A 178 -38.60 -1.77 0.49
N PRO A 179 -38.84 -0.88 -0.50
CA PRO A 179 -38.41 0.52 -0.45
C PRO A 179 -38.98 1.33 0.73
N ASP A 180 -40.10 0.89 1.29
CA ASP A 180 -40.77 1.48 2.45
C ASP A 180 -40.19 1.01 3.80
N GLY A 181 -39.19 0.11 3.78
CA GLY A 181 -38.58 -0.46 4.97
C GLY A 181 -39.34 -1.66 5.56
N SER A 182 -40.43 -2.10 4.94
CA SER A 182 -41.11 -3.35 5.29
C SER A 182 -40.39 -4.56 4.68
N PHE A 183 -40.60 -5.73 5.27
CA PHE A 183 -40.07 -7.00 4.79
C PHE A 183 -41.22 -7.78 4.17
N ALA A 184 -41.02 -8.48 3.05
CA ALA A 184 -41.99 -9.40 2.47
C ALA A 184 -41.31 -10.66 1.95
N LYS A 185 -42.05 -11.77 1.87
CA LYS A 185 -41.52 -13.00 1.28
C LYS A 185 -41.30 -12.81 -0.22
N ILE A 186 -40.25 -13.39 -0.77
CA ILE A 186 -39.92 -13.34 -2.21
C ILE A 186 -41.09 -13.86 -3.06
N ASN A 187 -41.78 -14.89 -2.56
CA ASN A 187 -42.91 -15.52 -3.23
C ASN A 187 -44.26 -14.79 -3.03
N ASP A 188 -44.34 -13.82 -2.12
CA ASP A 188 -45.52 -12.97 -1.94
C ASP A 188 -45.10 -11.50 -1.64
N PRO A 189 -44.75 -10.73 -2.69
CA PRO A 189 -44.23 -9.38 -2.54
C PRO A 189 -45.26 -8.35 -2.04
N MET A 190 -46.55 -8.67 -2.10
CA MET A 190 -47.65 -7.72 -1.78
C MET A 190 -48.06 -7.79 -0.31
N SER A 191 -47.69 -8.85 0.40
CA SER A 191 -48.01 -9.04 1.82
C SER A 191 -46.80 -8.70 2.69
N PRO A 192 -46.90 -7.73 3.61
CA PRO A 192 -45.85 -7.49 4.59
C PRO A 192 -45.70 -8.72 5.50
N LEU A 193 -44.46 -9.05 5.84
CA LEU A 193 -44.09 -10.16 6.70
C LEU A 193 -44.62 -9.89 8.12
N VAL A 194 -45.39 -10.83 8.69
CA VAL A 194 -46.00 -10.72 10.02
C VAL A 194 -45.66 -11.95 10.86
N GLY A 195 -45.50 -11.76 12.17
CA GLY A 195 -45.33 -12.87 13.11
C GLY A 195 -43.86 -13.23 13.39
N PRO A 196 -43.55 -14.52 13.68
CA PRO A 196 -42.23 -14.96 14.16
C PRO A 196 -41.10 -14.71 13.16
N GLU A 197 -41.41 -14.75 11.87
CA GLU A 197 -40.48 -14.48 10.77
C GLU A 197 -40.00 -13.03 10.79
N LEU A 198 -40.91 -12.08 11.05
CA LEU A 198 -40.56 -10.66 11.20
C LEU A 198 -39.74 -10.41 12.46
N GLU A 199 -40.05 -11.08 13.57
CA GLU A 199 -39.25 -11.00 14.79
C GLU A 199 -37.83 -11.52 14.57
N PHE A 200 -37.68 -12.63 13.85
CA PHE A 200 -36.38 -13.19 13.49
C PHE A 200 -35.57 -12.24 12.59
N VAL A 201 -36.15 -11.76 11.49
CA VAL A 201 -35.49 -10.81 10.58
C VAL A 201 -35.06 -9.54 11.34
N LYS A 202 -35.94 -8.98 12.17
CA LYS A 202 -35.61 -7.80 12.99
C LYS A 202 -34.53 -8.10 14.04
N ALA A 203 -34.54 -9.29 14.63
CA ALA A 203 -33.50 -9.71 15.58
C ALA A 203 -32.14 -9.87 14.89
N VAL A 204 -32.11 -10.46 13.68
CA VAL A 204 -30.89 -10.59 12.86
C VAL A 204 -30.39 -9.22 12.43
N GLU A 205 -31.26 -8.33 11.94
CA GLU A 205 -30.86 -6.97 11.53
C GLU A 205 -30.35 -6.14 12.73
N ARG A 206 -30.93 -6.32 13.93
CA ARG A 206 -30.42 -5.72 15.17
C ARG A 206 -29.10 -6.32 15.63
N LEU A 207 -28.92 -7.64 15.55
CA LEU A 207 -27.63 -8.29 15.82
C LEU A 207 -26.55 -7.80 14.84
N ALA A 208 -26.89 -7.69 13.56
CA ALA A 208 -26.00 -7.16 12.53
C ALA A 208 -25.65 -5.69 12.80
N PHE A 209 -26.63 -4.88 13.23
CA PHE A 209 -26.39 -3.50 13.64
C PHE A 209 -25.46 -3.42 14.86
N GLN A 210 -25.68 -4.25 15.88
CA GLN A 210 -24.80 -4.33 17.05
C GLN A 210 -23.39 -4.82 16.67
N SER A 211 -23.27 -5.76 15.73
CA SER A 211 -22.00 -6.22 15.16
C SER A 211 -21.24 -5.06 14.49
N ARG A 212 -21.94 -4.21 13.73
CA ARG A 212 -21.35 -3.03 13.10
C ARG A 212 -20.87 -1.97 14.12
N GLN A 213 -21.50 -1.93 15.29
CA GLN A 213 -21.08 -1.07 16.42
C GLN A 213 -19.90 -1.64 17.21
N LEU A 214 -19.48 -2.88 16.95
CA LEU A 214 -18.28 -3.42 17.56
C LEU A 214 -17.06 -2.62 17.14
N SER A 215 -16.09 -2.57 18.05
CA SER A 215 -14.82 -1.88 17.83
C SER A 215 -14.11 -2.39 16.57
N TYR A 216 -13.26 -1.56 15.98
CA TYR A 216 -12.54 -1.90 14.76
C TYR A 216 -11.69 -3.16 14.89
N ARG A 217 -11.04 -3.43 16.04
CA ARG A 217 -10.25 -4.67 16.22
C ARG A 217 -11.10 -5.93 16.32
N HIS A 218 -12.29 -5.86 16.90
CA HIS A 218 -13.24 -6.98 16.87
C HIS A 218 -13.68 -7.30 15.43
N ARG A 219 -14.00 -6.27 14.65
CA ARG A 219 -14.37 -6.43 13.22
C ARG A 219 -13.20 -6.97 12.39
N LEU A 220 -11.97 -6.52 12.66
CA LEU A 220 -10.76 -7.04 12.05
C LEU A 220 -10.55 -8.52 12.41
N ALA A 221 -10.75 -8.90 13.68
CA ALA A 221 -10.64 -10.28 14.13
C ALA A 221 -11.67 -11.18 13.44
N ALA A 222 -12.92 -10.72 13.26
CA ALA A 222 -13.91 -11.48 12.50
C ALA A 222 -13.47 -11.72 11.05
N GLN A 223 -12.90 -10.73 10.37
CA GLN A 223 -12.43 -10.93 8.99
C GLN A 223 -11.20 -11.83 8.86
N LEU A 224 -10.23 -11.70 9.78
CA LEU A 224 -8.91 -12.35 9.67
C LEU A 224 -8.72 -13.62 10.49
N ARG A 225 -9.61 -13.91 11.43
CA ARG A 225 -9.55 -15.08 12.33
C ARG A 225 -10.89 -15.80 12.46
N GLY A 226 -12.00 -15.07 12.37
CA GLY A 226 -13.36 -15.60 12.54
C GLY A 226 -13.99 -16.15 11.26
N ASN A 227 -13.65 -15.64 10.08
CA ASN A 227 -14.28 -16.03 8.81
C ASN A 227 -13.69 -17.35 8.29
N PRO A 228 -14.45 -18.47 8.27
CA PRO A 228 -13.98 -19.78 7.82
C PRO A 228 -13.51 -19.79 6.37
N GLU A 229 -14.06 -18.93 5.51
CA GLU A 229 -13.63 -18.84 4.11
C GLU A 229 -12.24 -18.23 3.96
N ASN A 230 -11.89 -17.28 4.83
CA ASN A 230 -10.62 -16.57 4.76
C ASN A 230 -9.49 -17.39 5.39
N VAL A 231 -9.72 -17.93 6.58
CA VAL A 231 -8.68 -18.61 7.36
C VAL A 231 -8.61 -20.11 7.11
N GLY A 232 -9.74 -20.72 6.73
CA GLY A 232 -9.84 -22.16 6.62
C GLY A 232 -10.17 -22.83 7.96
N VAL A 233 -10.56 -24.09 7.87
CA VAL A 233 -11.06 -24.88 8.99
C VAL A 233 -10.26 -26.17 9.06
N THR A 234 -9.74 -26.53 10.23
CA THR A 234 -9.10 -27.83 10.44
C THR A 234 -9.81 -28.60 11.54
N GLY A 235 -10.13 -29.87 11.26
CA GLY A 235 -10.61 -30.80 12.29
C GLY A 235 -9.41 -31.43 13.00
N ARG A 236 -9.18 -31.07 14.27
CA ARG A 236 -8.20 -31.75 15.12
C ARG A 236 -8.91 -32.74 16.03
N LYS A 237 -8.41 -33.97 16.12
CA LYS A 237 -8.98 -34.97 17.02
C LYS A 237 -8.52 -34.71 18.46
N ASN A 238 -9.47 -34.52 19.36
CA ASN A 238 -9.19 -34.36 20.78
C ASN A 238 -8.88 -35.69 21.46
N ASP A 239 -8.30 -35.63 22.66
CA ASP A 239 -8.03 -36.78 23.54
C ASP A 239 -9.27 -37.63 23.85
N ARG A 240 -10.47 -37.08 23.67
CA ARG A 240 -11.77 -37.77 23.84
C ARG A 240 -12.31 -38.42 22.57
N GLY A 241 -11.58 -38.34 21.46
CA GLY A 241 -11.99 -38.88 20.16
C GLY A 241 -13.00 -38.04 19.37
N SER A 242 -13.44 -36.88 19.89
CA SER A 242 -14.24 -35.88 19.17
C SER A 242 -13.35 -34.95 18.33
N PHE A 243 -13.89 -34.36 17.26
CA PHE A 243 -13.16 -33.38 16.45
C PHE A 243 -13.41 -31.96 16.99
N ASP A 244 -12.35 -31.26 17.36
CA ASP A 244 -12.38 -29.82 17.58
C ASP A 244 -12.10 -29.10 16.27
N ILE A 245 -13.01 -28.19 15.95
CA ILE A 245 -12.92 -27.31 14.78
C ILE A 245 -12.01 -26.15 15.15
N VAL A 246 -10.83 -26.08 14.53
CA VAL A 246 -9.86 -25.01 14.76
C VAL A 246 -9.72 -24.17 13.49
N MET A 247 -10.03 -22.88 13.61
CA MET A 247 -9.84 -21.88 12.55
C MET A 247 -8.37 -21.48 12.45
N GLY A 248 -7.83 -21.42 11.22
CA GLY A 248 -6.46 -20.95 10.99
C GLY A 248 -5.86 -21.41 9.66
N THR A 249 -4.90 -20.64 9.14
CA THR A 249 -4.21 -20.97 7.88
C THR A 249 -3.25 -22.12 8.10
N VAL A 250 -3.41 -23.21 7.35
CA VAL A 250 -2.54 -24.40 7.40
C VAL A 250 -2.00 -24.70 6.00
N THR A 251 -0.69 -24.90 5.87
CA THR A 251 -0.05 -25.28 4.61
C THR A 251 -0.27 -26.76 4.29
N MET A 252 -0.18 -27.15 3.01
CA MET A 252 -0.30 -28.57 2.60
C MET A 252 0.65 -29.50 3.36
N ASP A 253 1.88 -29.04 3.64
CA ASP A 253 2.90 -29.84 4.32
C ASP A 253 2.73 -29.89 5.85
N ALA A 254 2.06 -28.89 6.44
CA ALA A 254 1.86 -28.76 7.88
C ALA A 254 0.57 -29.42 8.38
N ALA A 255 -0.33 -29.83 7.48
CA ALA A 255 -1.42 -30.74 7.78
C ALA A 255 -0.84 -32.14 8.03
N GLY A 256 -0.21 -32.35 9.19
CA GLY A 256 0.28 -33.65 9.61
C GLY A 256 -0.82 -34.72 9.59
N ALA A 257 -0.42 -36.00 9.66
CA ALA A 257 -1.30 -37.18 9.55
C ALA A 257 -2.51 -37.22 10.52
N ASP A 258 -2.56 -36.33 11.51
CA ASP A 258 -3.62 -36.23 12.52
C ASP A 258 -4.71 -35.19 12.21
N ALA A 259 -4.52 -34.34 11.19
CA ALA A 259 -5.51 -33.36 10.73
C ALA A 259 -6.45 -33.99 9.68
N ASN A 260 -7.64 -34.40 10.10
CA ASN A 260 -8.68 -34.89 9.19
C ASN A 260 -9.62 -33.73 8.81
N ASN A 261 -9.92 -33.61 7.51
CA ASN A 261 -10.86 -32.63 6.93
C ASN A 261 -10.40 -31.15 7.08
N VAL A 262 -9.41 -30.76 6.25
CA VAL A 262 -8.91 -29.38 6.14
C VAL A 262 -9.68 -28.64 5.03
N ARG A 263 -10.47 -27.62 5.40
CA ARG A 263 -10.98 -26.62 4.45
C ARG A 263 -9.92 -25.53 4.32
N TYR A 264 -9.31 -25.41 3.14
CA TYR A 264 -8.34 -24.34 2.87
C TYR A 264 -9.03 -22.98 2.87
N GLY A 265 -8.40 -22.01 3.55
CA GLY A 265 -8.83 -20.62 3.52
C GLY A 265 -8.21 -19.86 2.36
N LYS A 266 -8.93 -18.84 1.85
CA LYS A 266 -8.49 -17.95 0.77
C LYS A 266 -7.15 -17.25 1.09
N ILE A 267 -6.85 -16.96 2.36
CA ILE A 267 -5.56 -16.35 2.75
C ILE A 267 -4.40 -17.32 2.48
N GLN A 268 -4.58 -18.62 2.71
CA GLN A 268 -3.54 -19.59 2.40
C GLN A 268 -3.44 -19.82 0.89
N GLU A 269 -4.57 -19.93 0.17
CA GLU A 269 -4.58 -20.00 -1.29
C GLU A 269 -3.85 -18.80 -1.91
N TYR A 270 -4.02 -17.60 -1.33
CA TYR A 270 -3.30 -16.41 -1.76
C TYR A 270 -1.79 -16.52 -1.57
N LYS A 271 -1.33 -17.01 -0.40
CA LYS A 271 0.10 -17.21 -0.12
C LYS A 271 0.72 -18.22 -1.09
N ASP A 272 0.03 -19.33 -1.32
CA ASP A 272 0.48 -20.39 -2.23
C ASP A 272 0.52 -19.85 -3.68
N LEU A 273 -0.51 -19.11 -4.10
CA LEU A 273 -0.55 -18.48 -5.42
C LEU A 273 0.58 -17.44 -5.62
N VAL A 274 0.96 -16.68 -4.59
CA VAL A 274 2.13 -15.78 -4.64
C VAL A 274 3.40 -16.58 -4.90
N GLN A 275 3.57 -17.71 -4.20
CA GLN A 275 4.73 -18.57 -4.37
C GLN A 275 4.78 -19.18 -5.78
N ASP A 276 3.66 -19.70 -6.27
CA ASP A 276 3.52 -20.27 -7.60
C ASP A 276 3.81 -19.22 -8.68
N TYR A 277 3.21 -18.04 -8.57
CA TYR A 277 3.45 -16.93 -9.48
C TYR A 277 4.94 -16.53 -9.52
N ASN A 278 5.60 -16.45 -8.37
CA ASN A 278 7.03 -16.12 -8.30
C ASN A 278 7.93 -17.24 -8.85
N SER A 279 7.51 -18.49 -8.73
CA SER A 279 8.20 -19.65 -9.32
C SER A 279 8.09 -19.64 -10.84
N GLU A 280 6.87 -19.49 -11.37
CA GLU A 280 6.57 -19.43 -12.80
C GLU A 280 7.32 -18.28 -13.48
N LEU A 281 7.36 -17.09 -12.88
CA LEU A 281 8.13 -15.96 -13.41
C LEU A 281 9.62 -16.23 -13.57
N LYS A 282 10.22 -17.09 -12.72
CA LYS A 282 11.65 -17.44 -12.81
C LYS A 282 11.91 -18.49 -13.88
N HIS A 283 10.93 -19.33 -14.17
CA HIS A 283 11.06 -20.45 -15.10
C HIS A 283 10.48 -20.17 -16.49
N ALA A 284 9.71 -19.10 -16.65
CA ALA A 284 9.13 -18.68 -17.91
C ALA A 284 10.21 -18.28 -18.93
N LYS A 285 10.31 -19.07 -20.00
CA LYS A 285 11.21 -18.86 -21.14
C LYS A 285 10.46 -18.85 -22.48
N ILE A 286 9.28 -19.44 -22.52
CA ILE A 286 8.44 -19.60 -23.72
C ILE A 286 7.21 -18.69 -23.59
N ASP A 287 6.68 -18.20 -24.71
CA ASP A 287 5.50 -17.32 -24.74
C ASP A 287 4.30 -17.88 -23.96
N TYR A 288 4.00 -19.17 -24.09
CA TYR A 288 2.95 -19.85 -23.32
C TYR A 288 3.16 -19.76 -21.80
N GLN A 289 4.41 -19.86 -21.33
CA GLN A 289 4.72 -19.74 -19.90
C GLN A 289 4.56 -18.29 -19.42
N ASN A 290 4.89 -17.31 -20.26
CA ASN A 290 4.65 -15.89 -19.98
C ASN A 290 3.14 -15.57 -19.93
N ASP A 291 2.35 -16.16 -20.82
CA ASP A 291 0.89 -16.04 -20.82
C ASP A 291 0.29 -16.66 -19.54
N HIS A 292 0.77 -17.84 -19.15
CA HIS A 292 0.36 -18.48 -17.90
C HIS A 292 0.73 -17.62 -16.67
N ALA A 293 1.95 -17.12 -16.59
CA ALA A 293 2.38 -16.21 -15.53
C ALA A 293 1.52 -14.92 -15.50
N THR A 294 1.15 -14.39 -16.66
CA THR A 294 0.26 -13.22 -16.75
C THR A 294 -1.14 -13.52 -16.21
N MET A 295 -1.70 -14.70 -16.52
CA MET A 295 -2.98 -15.14 -15.97
C MET A 295 -2.92 -15.34 -14.45
N LEU A 296 -1.86 -15.96 -13.93
CA LEU A 296 -1.63 -16.08 -12.50
C LEU A 296 -1.53 -14.70 -11.83
N GLY A 297 -0.83 -13.75 -12.45
CA GLY A 297 -0.74 -12.37 -11.98
C GLY A 297 -2.10 -11.66 -11.90
N LYS A 298 -3.01 -11.90 -12.87
CA LYS A 298 -4.38 -11.39 -12.83
C LYS A 298 -5.20 -12.02 -11.71
N LYS A 299 -5.13 -13.35 -11.55
CA LYS A 299 -5.78 -14.07 -10.44
C LYS A 299 -5.28 -13.54 -9.09
N LEU A 300 -3.97 -13.35 -8.97
CA LEU A 300 -3.31 -12.80 -7.78
C LEU A 300 -3.84 -11.39 -7.45
N ALA A 301 -3.92 -10.50 -8.43
CA ALA A 301 -4.47 -9.16 -8.23
C ALA A 301 -5.95 -9.19 -7.80
N SER A 302 -6.75 -10.08 -8.38
CA SER A 302 -8.15 -10.28 -7.99
C SER A 302 -8.29 -10.75 -6.54
N MET A 303 -7.58 -11.82 -6.17
CA MET A 303 -7.61 -12.35 -4.80
C MET A 303 -7.09 -11.35 -3.77
N ARG A 304 -6.03 -10.60 -4.11
CA ARG A 304 -5.52 -9.52 -3.27
C ARG A 304 -6.59 -8.45 -3.03
N SER A 305 -7.30 -8.02 -4.07
CA SER A 305 -8.37 -7.03 -3.92
C SER A 305 -9.54 -7.55 -3.08
N GLU A 306 -9.90 -8.82 -3.23
CA GLU A 306 -10.97 -9.47 -2.46
C GLU A 306 -10.62 -9.55 -0.97
N LEU A 307 -9.39 -9.96 -0.62
CA LEU A 307 -8.97 -10.14 0.76
C LEU A 307 -8.61 -8.82 1.45
N VAL A 308 -7.86 -7.95 0.78
CA VAL A 308 -7.31 -6.73 1.38
C VAL A 308 -8.28 -5.55 1.28
N GLY A 309 -9.19 -5.56 0.29
CA GLY A 309 -10.17 -4.49 0.07
C GLY A 309 -11.03 -4.18 1.31
N PRO A 310 -11.69 -5.18 1.93
CA PRO A 310 -12.47 -4.99 3.15
C PRO A 310 -11.64 -4.49 4.34
N ILE A 311 -10.36 -4.84 4.42
CA ILE A 311 -9.47 -4.42 5.50
C ILE A 311 -9.02 -2.96 5.29
N ARG A 312 -8.73 -2.58 4.04
CA ARG A 312 -8.43 -1.19 3.68
C ARG A 312 -9.62 -0.27 3.92
N SER A 313 -10.84 -0.74 3.67
CA SER A 313 -12.05 0.03 3.99
C SER A 313 -12.21 0.20 5.51
N LEU A 314 -11.98 -0.84 6.30
CA LEU A 314 -11.95 -0.74 7.78
C LEU A 314 -10.91 0.28 8.26
N ASP A 315 -9.67 0.23 7.75
CA ASP A 315 -8.61 1.19 8.09
C ASP A 315 -9.00 2.64 7.75
N SER A 316 -9.66 2.84 6.61
CA SER A 316 -10.11 4.15 6.15
C SER A 316 -11.26 4.68 7.03
N SER A 317 -12.25 3.83 7.33
CA SER A 317 -13.37 4.19 8.21
C SER A 317 -12.93 4.50 9.64
N LEU A 318 -11.95 3.78 10.18
CA LEU A 318 -11.34 4.09 11.48
C LEU A 318 -10.74 5.50 11.48
N LYS A 319 -9.94 5.83 10.46
CA LYS A 319 -9.29 7.14 10.34
C LYS A 319 -10.30 8.26 10.16
N GLU A 320 -11.32 8.05 9.33
CA GLU A 320 -12.41 9.00 9.13
C GLU A 320 -13.19 9.23 10.43
N SER A 321 -13.54 8.16 11.15
CA SER A 321 -14.23 8.24 12.44
C SER A 321 -13.41 9.02 13.47
N ALA A 322 -12.09 8.85 13.49
CA ALA A 322 -11.22 9.59 14.39
C ALA A 322 -11.07 11.07 14.00
N ILE A 323 -11.02 11.38 12.70
CA ILE A 323 -11.01 12.77 12.23
C ILE A 323 -12.28 13.50 12.67
N ASN A 324 -13.43 12.82 12.69
CA ASN A 324 -14.69 13.38 13.17
C ASN A 324 -14.71 13.71 14.67
N LEU A 325 -13.74 13.22 15.45
CA LEU A 325 -13.58 13.59 16.87
C LEU A 325 -12.90 14.95 17.05
N LEU A 326 -12.21 15.43 16.01
CA LEU A 326 -11.35 16.61 16.11
C LEU A 326 -12.16 17.91 16.07
N THR A 327 -11.69 18.89 16.84
CA THR A 327 -12.21 20.25 16.77
C THR A 327 -11.76 20.96 15.49
N PRO A 328 -12.48 22.00 15.03
CA PRO A 328 -12.04 22.80 13.88
C PRO A 328 -10.65 23.42 14.05
N ALA A 329 -10.21 23.69 15.29
CA ALA A 329 -8.87 24.17 15.59
C ALA A 329 -7.82 23.07 15.38
N GLN A 330 -8.10 21.84 15.82
CA GLN A 330 -7.24 20.68 15.62
C GLN A 330 -7.09 20.33 14.13
N LEU A 331 -8.18 20.41 13.35
CA LEU A 331 -8.13 20.13 11.90
C LEU A 331 -7.15 21.06 11.14
N LYS A 332 -6.93 22.29 11.63
CA LYS A 332 -5.95 23.23 11.04
C LYS A 332 -4.49 22.79 11.19
N LEU A 333 -4.18 21.86 12.11
CA LEU A 333 -2.83 21.30 12.27
C LEU A 333 -2.41 20.44 11.05
N GLY A 334 -3.34 20.13 10.14
CA GLY A 334 -3.10 19.26 9.00
C GLY A 334 -2.95 17.79 9.39
N ASN A 335 -2.55 16.94 8.46
CA ASN A 335 -2.45 15.50 8.67
C ASN A 335 -1.27 15.12 9.57
N PRO A 336 -1.42 14.05 10.40
CA PRO A 336 -0.31 13.54 11.18
C PRO A 336 0.79 12.96 10.28
N THR A 337 2.02 13.01 10.76
CA THR A 337 3.14 12.37 10.06
C THR A 337 2.89 10.86 9.90
N GLY A 338 3.18 10.35 8.70
CA GLY A 338 3.05 8.92 8.38
C GLY A 338 4.00 8.05 9.20
N ALA A 339 3.72 6.74 9.25
CA ALA A 339 4.62 5.78 9.88
C ALA A 339 5.97 5.73 9.14
N GLU A 340 7.08 5.58 9.88
CA GLU A 340 8.42 5.36 9.32
C GLU A 340 8.54 3.93 8.78
N THR A 341 7.92 3.67 7.63
CA THR A 341 8.00 2.38 6.93
C THR A 341 9.07 2.41 5.83
N PRO A 342 9.52 1.25 5.33
CA PRO A 342 10.40 1.19 4.15
C PRO A 342 9.81 1.95 2.95
N LEU A 343 8.49 1.85 2.75
CA LEU A 343 7.76 2.62 1.75
C LEU A 343 7.88 4.13 1.97
N ALA A 344 7.65 4.61 3.19
CA ALA A 344 7.75 6.05 3.52
C ALA A 344 9.18 6.60 3.29
N ARG A 345 10.20 5.78 3.54
CA ARG A 345 11.60 6.14 3.22
C ARG A 345 11.79 6.30 1.71
N SER A 346 11.25 5.39 0.92
CA SER A 346 11.32 5.43 -0.55
C SER A 346 10.58 6.64 -1.12
N ASP A 347 9.37 6.92 -0.61
CA ASP A 347 8.58 8.10 -0.98
C ASP A 347 9.35 9.40 -0.67
N ARG A 348 9.96 9.47 0.52
CA ARG A 348 10.79 10.62 0.95
C ARG A 348 12.03 10.80 0.07
N GLN A 349 12.71 9.72 -0.30
CA GLN A 349 13.89 9.77 -1.19
C GLN A 349 13.51 10.31 -2.57
N VAL A 350 12.39 9.85 -3.14
CA VAL A 350 11.90 10.37 -4.43
C VAL A 350 11.56 11.85 -4.34
N MET A 351 10.79 12.26 -3.33
CA MET A 351 10.39 13.66 -3.15
C MET A 351 11.59 14.59 -3.00
N TRP A 352 12.51 14.29 -2.07
CA TRP A 352 13.68 15.14 -1.85
C TRP A 352 14.69 15.06 -2.99
N GLY A 353 14.86 13.88 -3.61
CA GLY A 353 15.71 13.72 -4.79
C GLY A 353 15.27 14.65 -5.92
N LEU A 354 13.98 14.67 -6.23
CA LEU A 354 13.38 15.55 -7.23
C LEU A 354 13.56 17.04 -6.88
N ILE A 355 13.25 17.45 -5.65
CA ILE A 355 13.34 18.85 -5.22
C ILE A 355 14.81 19.33 -5.26
N ILE A 356 15.73 18.56 -4.69
CA ILE A 356 17.14 18.96 -4.57
C ILE A 356 17.80 18.98 -5.94
N LEU A 357 17.68 17.90 -6.73
CA LEU A 357 18.30 17.82 -8.05
C LEU A 357 17.69 18.83 -9.03
N GLY A 358 16.37 19.01 -8.99
CA GLY A 358 15.68 20.02 -9.78
C GLY A 358 16.17 21.44 -9.47
N THR A 359 16.28 21.79 -8.18
CA THR A 359 16.80 23.09 -7.75
C THR A 359 18.25 23.29 -8.19
N LEU A 360 19.13 22.28 -8.00
CA LEU A 360 20.53 22.35 -8.41
C LEU A 360 20.69 22.55 -9.93
N LEU A 361 19.85 21.90 -10.74
CA LEU A 361 19.85 22.05 -12.21
C LEU A 361 19.35 23.43 -12.66
N ILE A 362 18.34 23.99 -12.00
CA ILE A 362 17.85 25.34 -12.32
C ILE A 362 18.91 26.39 -11.97
N VAL A 363 19.40 26.34 -10.73
CA VAL A 363 20.41 27.27 -10.20
C VAL A 363 21.75 27.11 -10.92
N GLY A 364 22.03 25.92 -11.45
CA GLY A 364 23.31 25.58 -12.08
C GLY A 364 24.44 25.48 -11.06
N LEU A 365 24.16 24.86 -9.90
CA LEU A 365 25.13 24.54 -8.85
C LEU A 365 25.46 23.04 -8.90
N ALA A 366 26.74 22.70 -8.93
CA ALA A 366 27.25 21.34 -9.09
C ALA A 366 26.61 20.61 -10.29
N THR A 367 26.41 21.33 -11.40
CA THR A 367 25.54 20.94 -12.53
C THR A 367 25.84 19.54 -13.07
N ARG A 368 27.13 19.18 -13.19
CA ARG A 368 27.55 17.87 -13.68
C ARG A 368 27.13 16.74 -12.74
N VAL A 369 27.30 16.95 -11.43
CA VAL A 369 26.93 15.97 -10.41
C VAL A 369 25.41 15.87 -10.34
N ALA A 370 24.71 17.00 -10.32
CA ALA A 370 23.24 17.04 -10.33
C ALA A 370 22.66 16.34 -11.56
N ALA A 371 23.25 16.53 -12.75
CA ALA A 371 22.82 15.88 -13.97
C ALA A 371 23.07 14.36 -13.96
N VAL A 372 24.23 13.89 -13.49
CA VAL A 372 24.51 12.45 -13.36
C VAL A 372 23.58 11.79 -12.35
N LEU A 373 23.40 12.40 -11.17
CA LEU A 373 22.48 11.88 -10.15
C LEU A 373 21.03 11.88 -10.62
N GLY A 374 20.61 12.92 -11.35
CA GLY A 374 19.30 12.99 -11.99
C GLY A 374 19.09 11.89 -13.03
N ALA A 375 20.10 11.63 -13.86
CA ALA A 375 20.07 10.53 -14.82
C ALA A 375 19.96 9.16 -14.12
N VAL A 376 20.74 8.94 -13.04
CA VAL A 376 20.65 7.71 -12.24
C VAL A 376 19.26 7.54 -11.64
N MET A 377 18.66 8.59 -11.09
CA MET A 377 17.31 8.55 -10.53
C MET A 377 16.26 8.20 -11.59
N LEU A 378 16.33 8.81 -12.77
CA LEU A 378 15.42 8.47 -13.88
C LEU A 378 15.62 7.05 -14.39
N MET A 379 16.87 6.56 -14.40
CA MET A 379 17.14 5.15 -14.71
C MET A 379 16.54 4.22 -13.67
N MET A 380 16.52 4.59 -12.38
CA MET A 380 15.81 3.80 -11.37
C MET A 380 14.30 3.73 -11.66
N PHE A 381 13.66 4.82 -12.11
CA PHE A 381 12.26 4.80 -12.53
C PHE A 381 12.06 3.97 -13.82
N TYR A 382 12.95 4.12 -14.79
CA TYR A 382 12.93 3.29 -16.01
C TYR A 382 12.94 1.79 -15.71
N LEU A 383 13.74 1.35 -14.73
CA LEU A 383 13.92 -0.05 -14.38
C LEU A 383 12.76 -0.65 -13.56
N VAL A 384 11.83 0.14 -13.04
CA VAL A 384 10.66 -0.39 -12.31
C VAL A 384 9.70 -1.10 -13.27
N ILE A 385 9.42 -0.51 -14.43
CA ILE A 385 8.57 -1.09 -15.47
C ILE A 385 9.28 -0.87 -16.82
N PRO A 386 10.34 -1.66 -17.10
CA PRO A 386 11.13 -1.43 -18.30
C PRO A 386 10.33 -1.86 -19.54
N PRO A 387 10.26 -1.02 -20.59
CA PRO A 387 9.55 -1.32 -21.85
C PRO A 387 10.36 -2.29 -22.73
N TRP A 388 10.73 -3.44 -22.18
CA TRP A 388 11.51 -4.46 -22.89
C TRP A 388 10.60 -5.51 -23.53
N PRO A 389 11.07 -6.17 -24.61
CA PRO A 389 10.35 -7.31 -25.19
C PRO A 389 10.04 -8.38 -24.13
N GLY A 390 8.80 -8.90 -24.13
CA GLY A 390 8.36 -9.96 -23.22
C GLY A 390 7.85 -9.50 -21.85
N ILE A 391 7.91 -8.21 -21.53
CA ILE A 391 7.33 -7.65 -20.30
C ILE A 391 5.94 -7.08 -20.61
N PRO A 392 4.87 -7.51 -19.90
CA PRO A 392 3.54 -6.92 -20.03
C PRO A 392 3.59 -5.40 -19.86
N GLN A 393 3.19 -4.67 -20.90
CA GLN A 393 3.19 -3.21 -20.84
C GLN A 393 2.16 -2.76 -19.81
N GLY A 394 2.58 -1.85 -18.93
CA GLY A 394 1.67 -1.25 -17.95
C GLY A 394 0.54 -0.49 -18.64
N PRO A 395 -0.63 -0.35 -18.01
CA PRO A 395 -1.71 0.47 -18.55
C PRO A 395 -1.25 1.93 -18.66
N GLY A 396 -1.14 2.41 -19.88
CA GLY A 396 -0.73 3.79 -20.20
C GLY A 396 -0.87 4.06 -21.70
N PRO A 397 -1.02 5.33 -22.11
CA PRO A 397 -1.19 5.71 -23.51
C PRO A 397 0.09 5.54 -24.36
N GLU A 398 1.22 5.18 -23.74
CA GLU A 398 2.53 5.14 -24.40
C GLU A 398 2.93 3.70 -24.74
N HIS A 399 2.92 3.37 -26.04
CA HIS A 399 3.61 2.20 -26.57
C HIS A 399 5.07 2.56 -26.86
N SER A 400 5.91 2.59 -25.83
CA SER A 400 7.35 2.79 -26.00
C SER A 400 8.04 1.45 -26.20
N PHE A 401 8.82 1.29 -27.26
CA PHE A 401 9.73 0.14 -27.40
C PHE A 401 11.13 0.55 -26.94
N ILE A 402 11.57 0.04 -25.80
CA ILE A 402 12.88 0.30 -25.16
C ILE A 402 13.10 1.76 -24.70
N ILE A 403 12.71 2.76 -25.49
CA ILE A 403 12.93 4.18 -25.23
C ILE A 403 11.60 4.81 -24.81
N ASN A 404 11.48 5.14 -23.52
CA ASN A 404 10.36 5.92 -22.97
C ASN A 404 10.83 7.33 -22.58
N LYS A 405 9.91 8.14 -22.05
CA LYS A 405 10.19 9.50 -21.53
C LYS A 405 11.37 9.54 -20.54
N ASN A 406 11.41 8.61 -19.58
CA ASN A 406 12.47 8.56 -18.57
C ASN A 406 13.86 8.33 -19.19
N MET A 407 13.96 7.45 -20.19
CA MET A 407 15.22 7.18 -20.90
C MET A 407 15.68 8.40 -21.72
N ILE A 408 14.76 9.08 -22.41
CA ILE A 408 15.08 10.29 -23.18
C ILE A 408 15.61 11.40 -22.26
N GLU A 409 14.95 11.62 -21.13
CA GLU A 409 15.38 12.61 -20.13
C GLU A 409 16.72 12.24 -19.49
N ALA A 410 16.97 10.95 -19.22
CA ALA A 410 18.26 10.49 -18.70
C ALA A 410 19.41 10.75 -19.69
N ILE A 411 19.21 10.47 -20.99
CA ILE A 411 20.19 10.76 -22.05
C ILE A 411 20.43 12.27 -22.16
N ALA A 412 19.38 13.09 -22.08
CA ALA A 412 19.49 14.54 -22.09
C ALA A 412 20.32 15.07 -20.89
N LEU A 413 20.11 14.51 -19.70
CA LEU A 413 20.91 14.83 -18.51
C LEU A 413 22.38 14.42 -18.67
N LEU A 414 22.66 13.25 -19.25
CA LEU A 414 24.03 12.84 -19.55
C LEU A 414 24.71 13.78 -20.58
N ALA A 415 23.96 14.25 -21.58
CA ALA A 415 24.46 15.26 -22.51
C ALA A 415 24.77 16.60 -21.79
N ILE A 416 23.91 17.02 -20.86
CA ILE A 416 24.15 18.20 -20.00
C ILE A 416 25.38 18.00 -19.11
N ALA A 417 25.62 16.78 -18.59
CA ALA A 417 26.78 16.46 -17.77
C ALA A 417 28.10 16.51 -18.57
N ALA A 418 28.07 16.12 -19.84
CA ALA A 418 29.22 16.16 -20.75
C ALA A 418 29.60 17.60 -21.17
N LEU A 419 28.64 18.53 -21.13
CA LEU A 419 28.83 19.93 -21.54
C LEU A 419 29.04 20.85 -20.31
N PRO A 420 29.84 21.93 -20.42
CA PRO A 420 30.06 22.85 -19.31
C PRO A 420 28.89 23.86 -19.16
N THR A 421 27.65 23.38 -19.18
CA THR A 421 26.43 24.22 -19.13
C THR A 421 26.35 25.08 -17.87
N GLY A 422 26.81 24.57 -16.73
CA GLY A 422 26.92 25.32 -15.48
C GLY A 422 27.90 26.51 -15.53
N ARG A 423 28.94 26.43 -16.37
CA ARG A 423 29.89 27.54 -16.57
C ARG A 423 29.36 28.61 -17.53
N TRP A 424 28.51 28.22 -18.48
CA TRP A 424 27.90 29.16 -19.43
C TRP A 424 26.80 29.99 -18.77
N PHE A 425 25.96 29.36 -17.95
CA PHE A 425 24.87 30.03 -17.27
C PHE A 425 24.52 29.29 -15.97
N GLY A 426 25.10 29.68 -14.84
CA GLY A 426 24.87 29.01 -13.55
C GLY A 426 25.83 29.50 -12.46
N ILE A 427 25.52 29.17 -11.20
CA ILE A 427 26.37 29.55 -10.05
C ILE A 427 27.76 28.90 -10.11
N ASP A 428 27.90 27.76 -10.81
CA ASP A 428 29.19 27.10 -11.07
C ASP A 428 30.23 28.03 -11.73
N SER A 429 29.78 29.06 -12.46
CA SER A 429 30.66 30.08 -13.05
C SER A 429 31.42 30.90 -11.99
N LEU A 430 30.76 31.27 -10.87
CA LEU A 430 31.34 32.05 -9.78
C LEU A 430 32.49 31.31 -9.09
N PHE A 431 32.35 30.00 -8.87
CA PHE A 431 33.40 29.16 -8.26
C PHE A 431 34.59 28.90 -9.20
N SER A 432 34.34 28.85 -10.52
CA SER A 432 35.41 28.73 -11.51
C SER A 432 36.25 30.01 -11.64
N ALA A 433 35.65 31.18 -11.44
CA ALA A 433 36.36 32.46 -11.39
C ALA A 433 37.30 32.54 -10.17
N PHE A 434 36.85 32.06 -9.01
CA PHE A 434 37.62 32.05 -7.76
C PHE A 434 38.85 31.12 -7.80
N THR A 435 38.76 29.99 -8.51
CA THR A 435 39.86 29.01 -8.64
C THR A 435 40.88 29.38 -9.72
N CYS A 436 40.48 30.18 -10.72
CA CYS A 436 41.41 30.69 -11.75
C CYS A 436 42.41 31.70 -11.17
N CYS A 437 42.01 32.49 -10.17
CA CYS A 437 42.88 33.46 -9.49
C CYS A 437 43.98 32.84 -8.62
N ARG A 438 44.03 31.50 -8.43
CA ARG A 438 45.00 30.83 -7.55
C ARG A 438 46.09 30.04 -8.28
N LYS A 439 46.16 30.04 -9.62
CA LYS A 439 47.27 29.40 -10.35
C LYS A 439 47.80 30.24 -11.51
N LYS A 440 48.89 30.97 -11.23
CA LYS A 440 50.19 30.93 -11.92
C LYS A 440 51.21 31.85 -11.22
N PRO A 441 52.23 31.35 -10.51
CA PRO A 441 53.53 32.02 -10.54
C PRO A 441 54.20 31.69 -11.87
N ALA A 442 54.66 32.74 -12.57
CA ALA A 442 55.39 32.61 -13.82
C ALA A 442 56.70 31.84 -13.60
N ALA A 443 56.99 30.84 -14.44
CA ALA A 443 58.30 30.21 -14.48
C ALA A 443 59.31 31.18 -15.14
N PRO A 444 60.51 31.40 -14.57
CA PRO A 444 61.53 32.24 -15.16
C PRO A 444 62.11 31.57 -16.41
N GLN A 445 62.20 32.33 -17.51
CA GLN A 445 62.84 31.89 -18.75
C GLN A 445 64.36 31.87 -18.54
N THR A 446 64.97 30.68 -18.58
CA THR A 446 66.43 30.53 -18.66
C THR A 446 66.89 30.82 -20.08
N VAL A 447 67.62 31.91 -20.24
CA VAL A 447 68.34 32.31 -21.47
C VAL A 447 69.46 31.31 -21.74
N ALA A 448 69.43 30.64 -22.89
CA ALA A 448 70.50 29.78 -23.36
C ALA A 448 71.61 30.63 -24.01
N LEU A 449 72.81 30.62 -23.42
CA LEU A 449 74.03 31.20 -23.99
C LEU A 449 74.61 30.24 -25.04
N ASN A 450 74.65 30.69 -26.29
CA ASN A 450 75.36 30.04 -27.39
C ASN A 450 76.87 29.98 -27.09
N THR A 451 77.48 28.80 -27.18
CA THR A 451 78.92 28.64 -27.34
C THR A 451 79.20 27.86 -28.63
N THR A 452 79.93 28.52 -29.53
CA THR A 452 80.55 27.98 -30.75
C THR A 452 81.73 27.08 -30.41
N PRO A 453 82.03 26.02 -31.18
CA PRO A 453 83.35 25.39 -31.18
C PRO A 453 84.22 25.93 -32.33
N PRO A 454 85.56 26.06 -32.17
CA PRO A 454 86.44 26.48 -33.24
C PRO A 454 86.84 25.34 -34.18
N VAL A 455 87.22 25.80 -35.36
CA VAL A 455 87.63 25.15 -36.61
C VAL A 455 88.80 24.17 -36.46
N LYS A 456 88.76 23.09 -37.25
CA LYS A 456 89.88 22.19 -37.56
C LYS A 456 90.96 22.90 -38.39
N LYS A 457 92.23 22.88 -37.93
CA LYS A 457 93.38 22.27 -38.62
C LYS A 457 94.60 22.28 -37.73
#